data_AF-A0A284S2K7-F1
#
_entry.id   AF-A0A284S2K7-F1
#
_cell.length_a   1.000
_cell.length_b   1.000
_cell.length_c   1.000
_cell.angle_alpha   90.00
_cell.angle_beta   90.00
_cell.angle_gamma   90.00
#
_symmetry.space_group_name_H-M   'P 1'
#
loop_
_entity.id
_entity.type
_entity.pdbx_description
1 polymer ?
#
loop_
_entity_poly.entity_id
_entity_poly.type
_entity_poly.pdbx_seq_one_letter_code
_entity_poly.pdbx_strand_id
1 'polypeptide(L)'
;MLIAGNNDTSPISIVYRLFLSSGGILTQLGDIYTALAEGAAVPIFSDNQKPSITDAASVALKYQKWLIERGSDKDSEQTRVVILPATLVSTDQFNYQSSIIIEFGSPILITEAYLNDESMNNLEVLQRSIASAQVEAAINAPDQEMLFAMHAARDLLWDRVNAINLDEFVSVSQMLVDLLSNSVPLNIQKTKQILLEYYVMLQLTHLTDPIISSLPIPWALDPDVSGSPIQRILALLALSTSTILSLIHVPPYCLSLVMQPSSFILTAVGSWLIGKPVPDRLRRRWYFLTMAYLILFCLPVIFHVWSLEVPITASDFRVRRLVAAWALLLGEWALHQIDPYIEVLVQQAAQAFFKLSRMDRRMFDLLDTPQFEGVSFEVGQLPVLRLVQLTVQSRMRAMLALNDFFEELEMLGGRATLGASAHLSHTFGNSDGQRTVDEMLKFLHWKGLNIPASYSMD
;
A
#
# COMPACT_ATOMS: atom_id res chain seq x y z
N MET A 1 15.71 -12.39 13.51
CA MET A 1 16.90 -13.00 12.86
C MET A 1 17.92 -13.36 13.94
N LEU A 2 18.59 -14.51 13.83
CA LEU A 2 19.68 -14.90 14.74
C LEU A 2 21.02 -14.72 14.05
N ILE A 3 21.98 -14.10 14.72
CA ILE A 3 23.33 -13.85 14.21
C ILE A 3 24.33 -14.37 15.26
N ALA A 4 25.30 -15.17 14.82
CA ALA A 4 26.44 -15.58 15.62
C ALA A 4 27.72 -14.98 14.99
N GLY A 5 28.46 -14.20 15.79
CA GLY A 5 29.79 -13.62 15.54
C GLY A 5 30.30 -13.42 14.09
N ASN A 6 30.41 -12.16 13.65
CA ASN A 6 31.67 -11.43 13.37
C ASN A 6 31.26 -9.98 13.00
N ASN A 7 31.85 -8.95 13.63
CA ASN A 7 31.40 -7.55 13.58
C ASN A 7 31.49 -6.88 12.19
N ASP A 8 32.02 -7.56 11.16
CA ASP A 8 32.29 -7.00 9.83
C ASP A 8 31.18 -7.26 8.79
N THR A 9 30.01 -7.75 9.20
CA THR A 9 28.92 -8.02 8.26
C THR A 9 28.01 -6.79 8.09
N SER A 10 28.12 -6.14 6.93
CA SER A 10 27.21 -5.04 6.58
C SER A 10 25.74 -5.52 6.50
N PRO A 11 24.75 -4.69 6.87
CA PRO A 11 23.32 -5.02 6.78
C PRO A 11 22.89 -5.50 5.39
N ILE A 12 23.55 -5.00 4.34
CA ILE A 12 23.29 -5.35 2.94
C ILE A 12 23.70 -6.82 2.66
N SER A 13 24.83 -7.28 3.19
CA SER A 13 25.27 -8.68 3.07
C SER A 13 24.27 -9.64 3.74
N ILE A 14 23.68 -9.21 4.86
CA ILE A 14 22.66 -9.95 5.59
C ILE A 14 21.40 -10.12 4.73
N VAL A 15 20.89 -9.04 4.12
CA VAL A 15 19.70 -9.10 3.25
C VAL A 15 19.92 -9.98 2.02
N TYR A 16 21.08 -9.91 1.37
CA TYR A 16 21.40 -10.78 0.24
C TYR A 16 21.45 -12.27 0.63
N ARG A 17 22.01 -12.60 1.80
CA ARG A 17 22.05 -13.97 2.29
C ARG A 17 20.66 -14.48 2.71
N LEU A 18 19.79 -13.59 3.22
CA LEU A 18 18.39 -13.92 3.53
C LEU A 18 17.62 -14.36 2.27
N PHE A 19 17.74 -13.59 1.18
CA PHE A 19 17.06 -13.91 -0.09
C PHE A 19 17.63 -15.14 -0.81
N LEU A 20 18.91 -15.46 -0.63
CA LEU A 20 19.53 -16.64 -1.22
C LEU A 20 19.28 -17.92 -0.39
N SER A 21 19.09 -17.79 0.92
CA SER A 21 18.83 -18.91 1.85
C SER A 21 17.36 -19.38 1.84
N SER A 22 16.42 -18.54 1.40
CA SER A 22 14.99 -18.89 1.39
C SER A 22 14.60 -20.07 0.46
N GLY A 23 15.54 -20.61 -0.32
CA GLY A 23 15.33 -21.83 -1.11
C GLY A 23 15.40 -23.14 -0.32
N GLY A 24 15.91 -23.13 0.92
CA GLY A 24 15.99 -24.31 1.77
C GLY A 24 15.41 -24.02 3.15
N ILE A 25 14.19 -24.47 3.42
CA ILE A 25 13.62 -24.41 4.78
C ILE A 25 14.46 -25.37 5.64
N LEU A 26 15.36 -24.83 6.46
CA LEU A 26 16.11 -25.58 7.47
C LEU A 26 15.10 -26.08 8.51
N THR A 27 14.60 -27.30 8.33
CA THR A 27 13.54 -27.88 9.17
C THR A 27 14.09 -28.56 10.42
N GLN A 28 15.39 -28.89 10.45
CA GLN A 28 16.01 -29.56 11.59
C GLN A 28 16.84 -28.59 12.43
N LEU A 29 16.63 -28.60 13.75
CA LEU A 29 17.41 -27.82 14.73
C LEU A 29 18.93 -28.01 14.59
N GLY A 30 19.37 -29.22 14.20
CA GLY A 30 20.78 -29.52 13.97
C GLY A 30 21.39 -28.64 12.88
N ASP A 31 20.69 -28.45 11.76
CA ASP A 31 21.18 -27.64 10.63
C ASP A 31 21.22 -26.14 10.97
N ILE A 32 20.31 -25.69 11.83
CA ILE A 32 20.32 -24.32 12.36
C ILE A 32 21.56 -24.10 13.23
N TYR A 33 21.92 -25.07 14.09
CA TYR A 33 23.07 -24.94 14.97
C TYR A 33 24.39 -25.01 14.22
N THR A 34 24.50 -25.87 13.20
CA THR A 34 25.69 -25.91 12.35
C THR A 34 25.86 -24.60 11.59
N ALA A 35 24.78 -24.07 10.99
CA ALA A 35 24.82 -22.79 10.30
C ALA A 35 25.23 -21.64 11.24
N LEU A 36 24.64 -21.57 12.45
CA LEU A 36 25.04 -20.56 13.44
C LEU A 36 26.49 -20.76 13.92
N ALA A 37 26.98 -21.99 14.04
CA ALA A 37 28.36 -22.26 14.43
C ALA A 37 29.37 -21.86 13.35
N GLU A 38 28.95 -21.86 12.09
CA GLU A 38 29.72 -21.35 10.95
C GLU A 38 29.68 -19.82 10.81
N GLY A 39 29.01 -19.12 11.73
CA GLY A 39 28.83 -17.66 11.69
C GLY A 39 27.77 -17.21 10.67
N ALA A 40 26.92 -18.12 10.20
CA ALA A 40 25.79 -17.76 9.36
C ALA A 40 24.69 -17.10 10.20
N ALA A 41 23.86 -16.31 9.53
CA ALA A 41 22.68 -15.72 10.14
C ALA A 41 21.43 -16.46 9.69
N VAL A 42 20.55 -16.80 10.63
CA VAL A 42 19.37 -17.63 10.38
C VAL A 42 18.11 -16.77 10.55
N PRO A 43 17.32 -16.57 9.48
CA PRO A 43 15.99 -15.99 9.63
C PRO A 43 15.07 -17.00 10.31
N ILE A 44 14.36 -16.53 11.32
CA ILE A 44 13.25 -17.26 11.93
C ILE A 44 12.02 -16.41 11.65
N PHE A 45 11.19 -16.89 10.73
CA PHE A 45 9.92 -16.26 10.42
C PHE A 45 8.88 -16.76 11.40
N SER A 46 8.16 -15.82 12.01
CA SER A 46 7.00 -16.16 12.82
C SER A 46 5.80 -16.32 11.89
N ASP A 47 5.63 -17.50 11.30
CA ASP A 47 4.51 -17.73 10.37
C ASP A 47 3.19 -17.84 11.16
N ASN A 48 2.08 -17.44 10.54
CA ASN A 48 0.75 -17.30 11.17
C ASN A 48 0.12 -18.65 11.60
N GLN A 49 0.85 -19.76 11.47
CA GLN A 49 0.47 -21.08 11.98
C GLN A 49 1.55 -21.77 12.88
N LYS A 50 2.53 -21.00 13.37
CA LYS A 50 3.74 -21.34 14.19
C LYS A 50 4.97 -21.73 13.33
N PRO A 51 6.14 -21.12 13.56
CA PRO A 51 6.71 -20.84 14.88
C PRO A 51 6.37 -19.43 15.41
N SER A 52 6.18 -19.29 16.72
CA SER A 52 5.88 -18.02 17.40
C SER A 52 7.19 -17.33 17.81
N ILE A 53 7.17 -16.06 18.25
CA ILE A 53 8.29 -15.41 18.96
C ILE A 53 8.92 -16.35 20.02
N THR A 54 8.10 -17.26 20.54
CA THR A 54 8.50 -18.36 21.42
C THR A 54 9.60 -19.26 20.86
N ASP A 55 9.55 -19.57 19.57
CA ASP A 55 10.47 -20.50 18.92
C ASP A 55 11.80 -19.83 18.61
N ALA A 56 11.79 -18.56 18.19
CA ALA A 56 13.03 -17.80 18.03
C ALA A 56 13.81 -17.69 19.35
N ALA A 57 13.11 -17.32 20.44
CA ALA A 57 13.71 -17.24 21.77
C ALA A 57 14.21 -18.62 22.26
N SER A 58 13.42 -19.68 22.07
CA SER A 58 13.76 -21.05 22.46
C SER A 58 14.96 -21.59 21.71
N VAL A 59 15.01 -21.44 20.39
CA VAL A 59 16.13 -21.85 19.54
C VAL A 59 17.41 -21.13 19.95
N ALA A 60 17.33 -19.82 20.16
CA ALA A 60 18.49 -19.03 20.54
C ALA A 60 19.05 -19.43 21.92
N LEU A 61 18.18 -19.65 22.91
CA LEU A 61 18.59 -20.13 24.24
C LEU A 61 19.19 -21.54 24.18
N LYS A 62 18.57 -22.47 23.45
CA LYS A 62 19.09 -23.83 23.31
C LYS A 62 20.43 -23.86 22.58
N TYR A 63 20.59 -23.04 21.54
CA TYR A 63 21.87 -22.91 20.84
C TYR A 63 22.96 -22.31 21.74
N GLN A 64 22.64 -21.28 22.52
CA GLN A 64 23.58 -20.72 23.49
C GLN A 64 23.98 -21.74 24.57
N LYS A 65 23.03 -22.55 25.08
CA LYS A 65 23.34 -23.67 25.99
C LYS A 65 24.27 -24.69 25.34
N TRP A 66 23.98 -25.09 24.10
CA TRP A 66 24.79 -26.02 23.33
C TRP A 66 26.23 -25.53 23.11
N LEU A 67 26.43 -24.23 22.89
CA LEU A 67 27.78 -23.63 22.79
C LEU A 67 28.56 -23.77 24.11
N ILE A 68 27.91 -23.52 25.25
CA ILE A 68 28.52 -23.66 26.58
C ILE A 68 28.91 -25.12 26.85
N GLU A 69 28.04 -26.07 26.53
CA GLU A 69 28.30 -27.51 26.70
C GLU A 69 29.50 -28.00 25.87
N ARG A 70 29.78 -27.35 24.73
CA ARG A 70 30.94 -27.66 23.88
C ARG A 70 32.28 -27.08 24.38
N GLY A 71 32.28 -26.43 25.54
CA GLY A 71 33.48 -25.82 26.11
C GLY A 71 33.84 -24.49 25.46
N SER A 72 32.89 -23.83 24.80
CA SER A 72 33.06 -22.44 24.38
C SER A 72 33.30 -21.56 25.59
N ASP A 73 34.29 -20.68 25.51
CA ASP A 73 34.53 -19.70 26.57
C ASP A 73 33.30 -18.80 26.72
N LYS A 74 32.79 -18.71 27.96
CA LYS A 74 31.56 -17.96 28.25
C LYS A 74 31.75 -16.46 28.06
N ASP A 75 32.99 -15.99 28.19
CA ASP A 75 33.34 -14.58 28.11
C ASP A 75 33.74 -14.15 26.69
N SER A 76 33.90 -15.08 25.76
CA SER A 76 34.26 -14.74 24.38
C SER A 76 33.07 -14.11 23.64
N GLU A 77 33.22 -12.84 23.26
CA GLU A 77 32.24 -12.10 22.44
C GLU A 77 31.94 -12.80 21.11
N GLN A 78 32.88 -13.58 20.57
CA GLN A 78 32.73 -14.29 19.30
C GLN A 78 31.70 -15.43 19.37
N THR A 79 31.32 -15.86 20.57
CA THR A 79 30.42 -17.00 20.81
C THR A 79 29.08 -16.60 21.41
N ARG A 80 28.76 -15.30 21.40
CA ARG A 80 27.45 -14.81 21.83
C ARG A 80 26.45 -14.80 20.69
N VAL A 81 25.30 -15.39 20.95
CA VAL A 81 24.14 -15.34 20.06
C VAL A 81 23.46 -13.99 20.21
N VAL A 82 23.29 -13.31 19.09
CA VAL A 82 22.58 -12.03 19.02
C VAL A 82 21.25 -12.28 18.32
N ILE A 83 20.16 -11.90 18.98
CA ILE A 83 18.85 -11.84 18.33
C ILE A 83 18.70 -10.44 17.76
N LEU A 84 18.48 -10.35 16.45
CA LEU A 84 18.15 -9.10 15.77
C LEU A 84 16.65 -9.14 15.41
N PRO A 85 15.78 -8.46 16.17
CA PRO A 85 14.37 -8.30 15.83
C PRO A 85 14.27 -7.61 14.46
N ALA A 86 13.38 -8.11 13.61
CA ALA A 86 13.10 -7.49 12.32
C ALA A 86 11.59 -7.42 12.13
N THR A 87 11.12 -6.27 11.65
CA THR A 87 9.72 -5.99 11.36
C THR A 87 9.60 -5.62 9.89
N LEU A 88 8.59 -6.19 9.23
CA LEU A 88 8.25 -5.86 7.84
C LEU A 88 7.10 -4.86 7.85
N VAL A 89 7.31 -3.71 7.25
CA VAL A 89 6.29 -2.67 7.07
C VAL A 89 6.03 -2.53 5.58
N SER A 90 4.81 -2.88 5.14
CA SER A 90 4.41 -2.63 3.75
C SER A 90 3.95 -1.19 3.59
N THR A 91 4.36 -0.52 2.52
CA THR A 91 3.90 0.84 2.24
C THR A 91 2.45 0.89 1.77
N ASP A 92 2.04 -0.15 1.03
CA ASP A 92 0.72 -0.37 0.47
C ASP A 92 0.42 -1.88 0.53
N GLN A 93 -0.73 -2.30 1.03
CA GLN A 93 -1.06 -3.73 1.14
C GLN A 93 -1.59 -4.31 -0.17
N PHE A 94 -2.05 -3.49 -1.11
CA PHE A 94 -2.90 -3.97 -2.20
C PHE A 94 -2.22 -4.08 -3.57
N ASN A 95 -0.96 -3.68 -3.69
CA ASN A 95 -0.26 -3.67 -4.96
C ASN A 95 0.98 -4.58 -4.93
N TYR A 96 1.15 -5.41 -5.97
CA TYR A 96 2.38 -6.18 -6.23
C TYR A 96 3.65 -5.31 -6.38
N GLN A 97 3.49 -3.99 -6.41
CA GLN A 97 4.56 -3.00 -6.46
C GLN A 97 4.76 -2.26 -5.14
N SER A 98 4.15 -2.73 -4.06
CA SER A 98 4.36 -2.15 -2.75
C SER A 98 5.84 -2.25 -2.38
N SER A 99 6.34 -1.18 -1.79
CA SER A 99 7.66 -1.21 -1.19
C SER A 99 7.52 -1.88 0.17
N ILE A 100 8.39 -2.85 0.44
CA ILE A 100 8.48 -3.49 1.75
C ILE A 100 9.69 -2.89 2.44
N ILE A 101 9.46 -2.27 3.59
CA ILE A 101 10.49 -1.72 4.45
C ILE A 101 10.80 -2.76 5.53
N ILE A 102 12.07 -3.06 5.71
CA ILE A 102 12.54 -3.98 6.74
C ILE A 102 13.23 -3.14 7.82
N GLU A 103 12.58 -2.99 8.96
CA GLU A 103 13.15 -2.31 10.11
C GLU A 103 13.81 -3.32 11.04
N PHE A 104 15.05 -3.06 11.40
CA PHE A 104 15.80 -3.87 12.36
C PHE A 104 15.80 -3.18 13.72
N GLY A 105 15.25 -3.87 14.73
CA GLY A 105 15.25 -3.39 16.10
C GLY A 105 16.62 -3.51 16.77
N SER A 106 16.72 -3.03 18.00
CA SER A 106 17.94 -3.13 18.80
C SER A 106 18.39 -4.59 18.98
N PRO A 107 19.69 -4.90 18.82
CA PRO A 107 20.20 -6.25 19.01
C PRO A 107 20.04 -6.68 20.47
N ILE A 108 19.44 -7.85 20.69
CA ILE A 108 19.24 -8.45 22.01
C ILE A 108 20.34 -9.48 22.23
N LEU A 109 21.26 -9.16 23.14
CA LEU A 109 22.36 -10.04 23.54
C LEU A 109 21.85 -11.07 24.55
N ILE A 110 22.06 -12.37 24.26
CA ILE A 110 21.75 -13.44 25.22
C ILE A 110 22.87 -13.50 26.25
N THR A 111 22.63 -12.88 27.41
CA THR A 111 23.54 -12.92 28.55
C THR A 111 23.34 -14.17 29.42
N GLU A 112 24.32 -14.49 30.27
CA GLU A 112 24.25 -15.64 31.18
C GLU A 112 23.05 -15.60 32.13
N ALA A 113 22.52 -14.41 32.41
CA ALA A 113 21.33 -14.24 33.24
C ALA A 113 20.13 -15.03 32.69
N TYR A 114 20.01 -15.14 31.36
CA TYR A 114 18.97 -15.93 30.70
C TYR A 114 19.21 -17.44 30.75
N LEU A 115 20.45 -17.88 30.99
CA LEU A 115 20.87 -19.28 30.91
C LEU A 115 20.89 -19.97 32.28
N ASN A 116 21.17 -19.21 33.34
CA ASN A 116 21.39 -19.75 34.70
C ASN A 116 20.13 -20.23 35.40
N ASP A 117 18.95 -19.83 34.93
CA ASP A 117 17.67 -20.28 35.47
C ASP A 117 16.88 -20.98 34.38
N GLU A 118 16.66 -22.30 34.54
CA GLU A 118 15.77 -23.08 33.67
C GLU A 118 14.29 -22.75 33.90
N SER A 119 13.99 -21.81 34.79
CA SER A 119 12.63 -21.33 34.97
C SER A 119 12.07 -20.75 33.67
N MET A 120 10.79 -21.05 33.42
CA MET A 120 10.01 -20.52 32.30
C MET A 120 10.05 -18.98 32.23
N ASN A 121 10.39 -18.31 33.34
CA ASN A 121 10.44 -16.86 33.46
C ASN A 121 11.48 -16.22 32.53
N ASN A 122 12.67 -16.80 32.35
CA ASN A 122 13.70 -16.21 31.52
C ASN A 122 13.34 -16.22 30.03
N LEU A 123 12.72 -17.31 29.58
CA LEU A 123 12.20 -17.43 28.22
C LEU A 123 11.11 -16.38 27.98
N GLU A 124 10.19 -16.19 28.94
CA GLU A 124 9.15 -15.16 28.84
C GLU A 124 9.71 -13.73 28.82
N VAL A 125 10.76 -13.44 29.61
CA VAL A 125 11.42 -12.13 29.59
C VAL A 125 12.07 -11.88 28.24
N LEU A 126 12.77 -12.87 27.68
CA LEU A 126 13.36 -12.76 26.35
C LEU A 126 12.29 -12.59 25.26
N GLN A 127 11.20 -13.35 25.33
CA GLN A 127 10.05 -13.20 24.43
C GLN A 127 9.43 -11.80 24.52
N ARG A 128 9.23 -11.28 25.74
CA ARG A 128 8.75 -9.90 25.94
C ARG A 128 9.70 -8.87 25.37
N SER A 129 11.00 -9.07 25.50
CA SER A 129 12.01 -8.17 24.92
C SER A 129 12.05 -8.21 23.39
N ILE A 130 11.89 -9.40 22.78
CA ILE A 130 11.77 -9.51 21.32
C ILE A 130 10.48 -8.85 20.84
N ALA A 131 9.37 -9.12 21.52
CA ALA A 131 8.07 -8.55 21.19
C ALA A 131 8.08 -7.02 21.32
N SER A 132 8.67 -6.47 22.39
CA SER A 132 8.78 -5.02 22.57
C SER A 132 9.62 -4.38 21.48
N ALA A 133 10.75 -4.98 21.12
CA ALA A 133 11.61 -4.47 20.04
C ALA A 133 10.93 -4.54 18.65
N GLN A 134 10.13 -5.57 18.39
CA GLN A 134 9.34 -5.66 17.16
C GLN A 134 8.23 -4.62 17.11
N VAL A 135 7.54 -4.41 18.23
CA VAL A 135 6.53 -3.36 18.40
C VAL A 135 7.18 -2.00 18.18
N GLU A 136 8.32 -1.70 18.80
CA GLU A 136 9.04 -0.43 18.62
C GLU A 136 9.44 -0.17 17.16
N ALA A 137 9.82 -1.20 16.41
CA ALA A 137 10.15 -1.11 14.98
C ALA A 137 8.92 -1.06 14.05
N ALA A 138 7.71 -1.31 14.57
CA ALA A 138 6.47 -1.31 13.81
C ALA A 138 5.74 0.04 13.91
N ILE A 139 4.83 0.29 12.97
CA ILE A 139 3.83 1.36 13.11
C ILE A 139 2.74 0.86 14.06
N ASN A 140 2.75 1.37 15.29
CA ASN A 140 1.81 1.02 16.34
C ASN A 140 0.63 1.98 16.35
N ALA A 141 -0.52 1.49 15.89
CA ALA A 141 -1.80 2.15 16.05
C ALA A 141 -2.60 1.54 17.22
N PRO A 142 -3.30 2.36 18.03
CA PRO A 142 -4.12 1.87 19.14
C PRO A 142 -5.27 0.98 18.67
N ASP A 143 -5.81 1.29 17.49
CA ASP A 143 -6.87 0.56 16.82
C ASP A 143 -6.66 0.57 15.30
N GLN A 144 -7.26 -0.41 14.62
CA GLN A 144 -7.15 -0.54 13.15
C GLN A 144 -7.76 0.68 12.42
N GLU A 145 -8.79 1.29 13.00
CA GLU A 145 -9.38 2.50 12.45
C GLU A 145 -8.36 3.66 12.45
N MET A 146 -7.50 3.77 13.47
CA MET A 146 -6.43 4.77 13.48
C MET A 146 -5.37 4.49 12.42
N LEU A 147 -5.03 3.22 12.20
CA LEU A 147 -4.10 2.82 11.16
C LEU A 147 -4.61 3.25 9.76
N PHE A 148 -5.89 2.99 9.47
CA PHE A 148 -6.53 3.40 8.22
C PHE A 148 -6.67 4.92 8.07
N ALA A 149 -7.05 5.61 9.15
CA ALA A 149 -7.10 7.07 9.16
C ALA A 149 -5.72 7.67 8.89
N MET A 150 -4.66 7.11 9.49
CA MET A 150 -3.28 7.52 9.22
C MET A 150 -2.88 7.26 7.77
N HIS A 151 -3.21 6.10 7.19
CA HIS A 151 -2.94 5.84 5.77
C HIS A 151 -3.60 6.87 4.86
N ALA A 152 -4.89 7.14 5.05
CA ALA A 152 -5.60 8.19 4.33
C ALA A 152 -4.95 9.57 4.52
N ALA A 153 -4.58 9.93 5.76
CA ALA A 153 -3.95 11.21 6.04
C ALA A 153 -2.61 11.34 5.33
N ARG A 154 -1.76 10.31 5.42
CA ARG A 154 -0.46 10.28 4.76
C ARG A 154 -0.60 10.41 3.24
N ASP A 155 -1.51 9.65 2.63
CA ASP A 155 -1.68 9.68 1.18
C ASP A 155 -2.17 11.06 0.70
N LEU A 156 -3.02 11.74 1.47
CA LEU A 156 -3.47 13.12 1.18
C LEU A 156 -2.38 14.18 1.36
N LEU A 157 -1.56 14.05 2.39
CA LEU A 157 -0.52 15.02 2.76
C LEU A 157 0.74 14.92 1.89
N TRP A 158 0.98 13.75 1.29
CA TRP A 158 2.10 13.46 0.40
C TRP A 158 1.58 13.00 -0.97
N ASP A 159 1.22 13.98 -1.81
CA ASP A 159 0.59 13.84 -3.14
C ASP A 159 1.35 12.95 -4.17
N ARG A 160 2.53 12.41 -3.82
CA ARG A 160 3.27 11.46 -4.67
C ARG A 160 3.57 10.18 -3.91
N VAL A 161 3.39 9.05 -4.59
CA VAL A 161 3.66 7.67 -4.11
C VAL A 161 5.04 7.52 -3.45
N ASN A 162 6.02 8.34 -3.84
CA ASN A 162 7.38 8.32 -3.30
C ASN A 162 7.82 9.68 -2.73
N ALA A 163 6.89 10.50 -2.22
CA ALA A 163 7.27 11.78 -1.62
C ALA A 163 7.97 11.61 -0.27
N ILE A 164 7.68 10.51 0.45
CA ILE A 164 8.36 10.17 1.71
C ILE A 164 9.53 9.25 1.39
N ASN A 165 10.72 9.56 1.91
CA ASN A 165 11.86 8.65 1.84
C ASN A 165 11.52 7.36 2.61
N LEU A 166 11.84 6.18 2.06
CA LEU A 166 11.54 4.89 2.67
C LEU A 166 12.15 4.77 4.08
N ASP A 167 13.35 5.32 4.30
CA ASP A 167 14.03 5.32 5.61
C ASP A 167 13.28 6.13 6.68
N GLU A 168 12.36 6.99 6.27
CA GLU A 168 11.65 7.94 7.13
C GLU A 168 10.16 7.59 7.25
N PHE A 169 9.71 6.61 6.47
CA PHE A 169 8.32 6.24 6.31
C PHE A 169 7.68 5.80 7.64
N VAL A 170 8.38 4.97 8.42
CA VAL A 170 7.89 4.48 9.72
C VAL A 170 7.77 5.63 10.71
N SER A 171 8.80 6.50 10.78
CA SER A 171 8.81 7.65 11.67
C SER A 171 7.71 8.67 11.35
N VAL A 172 7.49 8.98 10.07
CA VAL A 172 6.41 9.87 9.62
C VAL A 172 5.05 9.26 9.90
N SER A 173 4.84 7.99 9.55
CA SER A 173 3.57 7.30 9.76
C SER A 173 3.23 7.17 11.24
N GLN A 174 4.20 6.80 12.08
CA GLN A 174 4.01 6.73 13.53
C GLN A 174 3.71 8.12 14.11
N MET A 175 4.34 9.18 13.61
CA MET A 175 4.04 10.55 14.06
C MET A 175 2.61 10.95 13.73
N LEU A 176 2.09 10.59 12.56
CA LEU A 176 0.68 10.82 12.22
C LEU A 176 -0.25 10.03 13.14
N VAL A 177 0.09 8.78 13.46
CA VAL A 177 -0.68 8.00 14.45
C VAL A 177 -0.67 8.70 15.80
N ASP A 178 0.48 9.13 16.28
CA ASP A 178 0.62 9.80 17.57
C ASP A 178 -0.23 11.09 17.57
N LEU A 179 -0.14 11.92 16.52
CA LEU A 179 -0.95 13.14 16.38
C LEU A 179 -2.46 12.87 16.36
N LEU A 180 -2.91 11.87 15.60
CA LEU A 180 -4.33 11.52 15.47
C LEU A 180 -4.89 10.76 16.69
N SER A 181 -4.03 10.14 17.51
CA SER A 181 -4.43 9.38 18.70
C SER A 181 -4.56 10.23 19.96
N ASN A 182 -3.79 11.32 20.06
CA ASN A 182 -3.89 12.25 21.18
C ASN A 182 -5.22 13.00 21.14
N SER A 183 -5.77 13.42 22.28
CA SER A 183 -7.13 14.00 22.38
C SER A 183 -7.19 15.53 22.38
N VAL A 184 -6.13 16.21 21.93
CA VAL A 184 -5.90 17.62 22.26
C VAL A 184 -6.65 18.60 21.33
N PRO A 185 -6.74 18.38 20.01
CA PRO A 185 -7.72 19.10 19.19
C PRO A 185 -9.18 18.68 19.45
N LEU A 186 -10.10 19.64 19.51
CA LEU A 186 -11.52 19.42 19.76
C LEU A 186 -12.19 18.58 18.65
N ASN A 187 -11.65 18.61 17.43
CA ASN A 187 -12.26 18.01 16.24
C ASN A 187 -11.66 16.68 15.79
N ILE A 188 -10.74 16.07 16.55
CA ILE A 188 -10.00 14.87 16.12
C ILE A 188 -10.91 13.72 15.72
N GLN A 189 -11.94 13.44 16.53
CA GLN A 189 -12.85 12.34 16.24
C GLN A 189 -13.58 12.55 14.91
N LYS A 190 -13.93 13.81 14.60
CA LYS A 190 -14.54 14.17 13.33
C LYS A 190 -13.55 14.01 12.18
N THR A 191 -12.32 14.49 12.32
CA THR A 191 -11.26 14.32 11.31
C THR A 191 -10.95 12.84 11.07
N LYS A 192 -10.81 12.04 12.13
CA LYS A 192 -10.64 10.58 12.06
C LYS A 192 -11.78 9.93 11.28
N GLN A 193 -13.03 10.28 11.58
CA GLN A 193 -14.20 9.72 10.90
C GLN A 193 -14.20 10.07 9.40
N ILE A 194 -13.88 11.31 9.03
CA ILE A 194 -13.85 11.75 7.62
C ILE A 194 -12.70 11.06 6.87
N LEU A 195 -11.52 10.94 7.48
CA LEU A 195 -10.37 10.22 6.90
C LEU A 195 -10.69 8.75 6.65
N LEU A 196 -11.39 8.12 7.59
CA LEU A 196 -11.83 6.75 7.46
C LEU A 196 -12.88 6.56 6.37
N GLU A 197 -13.86 7.47 6.29
CA GLU A 197 -14.85 7.45 5.22
C GLU A 197 -14.16 7.53 3.85
N TYR A 198 -13.18 8.42 3.72
CA TYR A 198 -12.36 8.53 2.53
C TYR A 198 -11.56 7.25 2.24
N TYR A 199 -10.90 6.65 3.23
CA TYR A 199 -10.18 5.38 3.06
C TYR A 199 -11.10 4.26 2.56
N VAL A 200 -12.29 4.12 3.15
CA VAL A 200 -13.27 3.12 2.70
C VAL A 200 -13.73 3.39 1.28
N MET A 201 -13.94 4.65 0.88
CA MET A 201 -14.28 5.00 -0.50
C MET A 201 -13.16 4.63 -1.49
N LEU A 202 -11.89 4.82 -1.13
CA LEU A 202 -10.75 4.37 -1.94
C LEU A 202 -10.79 2.85 -2.14
N GLN A 203 -11.01 2.09 -1.07
CA GLN A 203 -11.06 0.63 -1.12
C GLN A 203 -12.24 0.12 -1.96
N LEU A 204 -13.42 0.74 -1.84
CA LEU A 204 -14.61 0.37 -2.61
C LEU A 204 -14.48 0.69 -4.10
N THR A 205 -13.80 1.78 -4.46
CA THR A 205 -13.59 2.17 -5.86
C THR A 205 -12.37 1.50 -6.50
N HIS A 206 -11.49 0.90 -5.70
CA HIS A 206 -10.15 0.46 -6.10
C HIS A 206 -9.33 1.57 -6.79
N LEU A 207 -9.61 2.83 -6.45
CA LEU A 207 -8.84 3.98 -6.88
C LEU A 207 -7.77 4.29 -5.84
N THR A 208 -6.59 4.71 -6.30
CA THR A 208 -5.53 5.20 -5.42
C THR A 208 -5.57 6.72 -5.37
N ASP A 209 -5.16 7.33 -4.25
CA ASP A 209 -5.13 8.80 -4.12
C ASP A 209 -4.40 9.50 -5.28
N PRO A 210 -3.21 9.05 -5.73
CA PRO A 210 -2.51 9.68 -6.86
C PRO A 210 -3.31 9.65 -8.18
N ILE A 211 -4.16 8.63 -8.38
CA ILE A 211 -5.06 8.61 -9.53
C ILE A 211 -6.05 9.74 -9.39
N ILE A 212 -6.66 9.89 -8.21
CA ILE A 212 -7.69 10.90 -7.95
C ILE A 212 -7.10 12.31 -7.95
N SER A 213 -5.95 12.53 -7.33
CA SER A 213 -5.26 13.83 -7.29
C SER A 213 -4.82 14.28 -8.68
N SER A 214 -4.47 13.33 -9.56
CA SER A 214 -4.15 13.61 -10.95
C SER A 214 -5.37 13.91 -11.83
N LEU A 215 -6.59 13.62 -11.37
CA LEU A 215 -7.78 13.97 -12.14
C LEU A 215 -7.88 15.51 -12.18
N PRO A 216 -8.00 16.11 -13.37
CA PRO A 216 -8.33 17.52 -13.47
C PRO A 216 -9.79 17.65 -13.04
N ILE A 217 -10.02 17.76 -11.74
CA ILE A 217 -11.35 17.98 -11.17
C ILE A 217 -11.48 19.49 -11.02
N PRO A 218 -12.10 20.18 -11.97
CA PRO A 218 -12.49 21.56 -11.73
C PRO A 218 -13.45 21.59 -10.54
N TRP A 219 -13.12 22.41 -9.55
CA TRP A 219 -13.95 22.75 -8.38
C TRP A 219 -15.40 23.11 -8.75
N ALA A 220 -15.63 23.56 -9.98
CA ALA A 220 -16.95 23.83 -10.55
C ALA A 220 -17.85 22.59 -10.75
N LEU A 221 -17.35 21.37 -10.48
CA LEU A 221 -18.12 20.11 -10.49
C LEU A 221 -18.81 19.80 -9.14
N ASP A 222 -18.68 20.68 -8.15
CA ASP A 222 -19.45 20.55 -6.91
C ASP A 222 -20.97 20.66 -7.22
N PRO A 223 -21.78 19.61 -7.03
CA PRO A 223 -23.21 19.65 -7.32
C PRO A 223 -23.96 20.67 -6.47
N ASP A 224 -23.42 21.05 -5.30
CA ASP A 224 -24.04 22.00 -4.39
C ASP A 224 -23.81 23.46 -4.82
N VAL A 225 -22.82 23.70 -5.67
CA VAL A 225 -22.53 25.01 -6.25
C VAL A 225 -23.13 25.06 -7.66
N SER A 226 -24.04 26.00 -7.89
CA SER A 226 -24.60 26.26 -9.23
C SER A 226 -23.54 26.87 -10.15
N GLY A 227 -22.59 26.05 -10.60
CA GLY A 227 -21.51 26.45 -11.50
C GLY A 227 -22.05 26.93 -12.85
N SER A 228 -21.33 27.87 -13.46
CA SER A 228 -21.69 28.36 -14.79
C SER A 228 -21.61 27.21 -15.82
N PRO A 229 -22.56 27.12 -16.77
CA PRO A 229 -22.55 26.05 -17.78
C PRO A 229 -21.26 26.02 -18.63
N ILE A 230 -20.56 27.16 -18.72
CA ILE A 230 -19.29 27.29 -19.44
C ILE A 230 -18.18 26.48 -18.75
N GLN A 231 -18.10 26.53 -17.41
CA GLN A 231 -17.08 25.77 -16.66
C GLN A 231 -17.28 24.26 -16.83
N ARG A 232 -18.54 23.80 -16.87
CA ARG A 232 -18.86 22.38 -17.14
C ARG A 232 -18.43 21.96 -18.54
N ILE A 233 -18.65 22.81 -19.55
CA ILE A 233 -18.19 22.54 -20.94
C ILE A 233 -16.66 22.50 -21.00
N LEU A 234 -15.96 23.39 -20.31
CA LEU A 234 -14.49 23.38 -20.26
C LEU A 234 -13.96 22.14 -19.55
N ALA A 235 -14.61 21.69 -18.47
CA ALA A 235 -14.29 20.43 -17.79
C ALA A 235 -14.44 19.23 -18.75
N LEU A 236 -15.56 19.16 -19.47
CA LEU A 236 -15.83 18.17 -20.51
C LEU A 236 -14.76 18.17 -21.61
N LEU A 237 -14.31 19.36 -22.02
CA LEU A 237 -13.30 19.51 -23.06
C LEU A 237 -11.90 19.09 -22.58
N ALA A 238 -11.54 19.44 -21.34
CA ALA A 238 -10.30 18.98 -20.70
C ALA A 238 -10.30 17.45 -20.50
N LEU A 239 -11.43 16.88 -20.09
CA LEU A 239 -11.55 15.43 -19.93
C LEU A 239 -11.51 14.70 -21.28
N SER A 240 -12.23 15.17 -22.29
CA SER A 240 -12.20 14.55 -23.61
C SER A 240 -10.83 14.64 -24.26
N THR A 241 -10.11 15.76 -24.12
CA THR A 241 -8.72 15.88 -24.61
C THR A 241 -7.77 14.94 -23.89
N SER A 242 -7.84 14.83 -22.56
CA SER A 242 -7.05 13.85 -21.80
C SER A 242 -7.42 12.40 -22.15
N THR A 243 -8.69 12.15 -22.48
CA THR A 243 -9.18 10.84 -22.96
C THR A 243 -8.60 10.49 -24.32
N ILE A 244 -8.63 11.43 -25.26
CA ILE A 244 -8.05 11.22 -26.59
C ILE A 244 -6.54 11.00 -26.46
N LEU A 245 -5.86 11.77 -25.62
CA LEU A 245 -4.42 11.63 -25.39
C LEU A 245 -4.06 10.31 -24.72
N SER A 246 -4.87 9.85 -23.76
CA SER A 246 -4.68 8.55 -23.14
C SER A 246 -4.96 7.43 -24.14
N LEU A 247 -6.01 7.54 -24.97
CA LEU A 247 -6.35 6.58 -26.03
C LEU A 247 -5.26 6.47 -27.11
N ILE A 248 -4.60 7.58 -27.46
CA ILE A 248 -3.43 7.59 -28.35
C ILE A 248 -2.26 6.78 -27.75
N HIS A 249 -2.14 6.76 -26.42
CA HIS A 249 -1.10 6.03 -25.69
C HIS A 249 -1.56 4.67 -25.17
N VAL A 250 -2.84 4.30 -25.32
CA VAL A 250 -3.30 2.95 -24.99
C VAL A 250 -2.49 2.02 -25.87
N PRO A 251 -1.83 1.00 -25.29
CA PRO A 251 -1.07 0.04 -26.06
C PRO A 251 -1.95 -0.45 -27.22
N PRO A 252 -1.51 -0.40 -28.49
CA PRO A 252 -2.36 -0.72 -29.65
C PRO A 252 -2.72 -2.21 -29.78
N TYR A 253 -2.58 -2.95 -28.69
CA TYR A 253 -3.22 -4.22 -28.38
C TYR A 253 -4.73 -4.04 -28.33
N CYS A 254 -5.23 -2.89 -27.83
CA CYS A 254 -6.65 -2.56 -27.94
C CYS A 254 -7.07 -2.39 -29.40
N LEU A 255 -6.21 -1.79 -30.24
CA LEU A 255 -6.43 -1.71 -31.68
C LEU A 255 -6.42 -3.12 -32.31
N SER A 256 -5.53 -4.01 -31.85
CA SER A 256 -5.47 -5.41 -32.27
C SER A 256 -6.72 -6.20 -31.83
N LEU A 257 -7.24 -5.96 -30.62
CA LEU A 257 -8.48 -6.54 -30.10
C LEU A 257 -9.71 -6.09 -30.89
N VAL A 258 -9.74 -4.86 -31.40
CA VAL A 258 -10.81 -4.37 -32.28
C VAL A 258 -10.62 -4.83 -33.74
N MET A 259 -9.37 -4.98 -34.18
CA MET A 259 -9.04 -5.43 -35.55
C MET A 259 -9.19 -6.94 -35.74
N GLN A 260 -9.00 -7.76 -34.71
CA GLN A 260 -9.19 -9.21 -34.78
C GLN A 260 -10.61 -9.63 -35.19
N PRO A 261 -11.70 -9.15 -34.55
CA PRO A 261 -13.05 -9.54 -34.95
C PRO A 261 -13.42 -8.99 -36.34
N SER A 262 -12.95 -7.80 -36.72
CA SER A 262 -13.22 -7.26 -38.06
C SER A 262 -12.52 -8.06 -39.15
N SER A 263 -11.29 -8.52 -38.92
CA SER A 263 -10.57 -9.43 -39.82
C SER A 263 -11.28 -10.79 -39.95
N PHE A 264 -11.86 -11.32 -38.87
CA PHE A 264 -12.63 -12.55 -38.88
C PHE A 264 -13.92 -12.41 -39.70
N ILE A 265 -14.65 -11.29 -39.53
CA ILE A 265 -15.85 -10.97 -40.32
C ILE A 265 -15.49 -10.83 -41.80
N LEU A 266 -14.41 -10.12 -42.13
CA LEU A 266 -13.94 -9.97 -43.52
C LEU A 266 -13.55 -11.30 -44.15
N THR A 267 -12.93 -12.20 -43.38
CA THR A 267 -12.56 -13.55 -43.84
C THR A 267 -13.79 -14.43 -44.04
N ALA A 268 -14.78 -14.34 -43.16
CA ALA A 268 -16.06 -15.06 -43.27
C ALA A 268 -16.90 -14.57 -44.47
N VAL A 269 -16.94 -13.26 -44.71
CA VAL A 269 -17.60 -12.67 -45.88
C VAL A 269 -16.86 -13.05 -47.17
N GLY A 270 -15.52 -13.02 -47.14
CA GLY A 270 -14.69 -13.46 -48.26
C GLY A 270 -14.91 -14.92 -48.63
N SER A 271 -14.91 -15.83 -47.64
CA SER A 271 -15.13 -17.26 -47.88
C SER A 271 -16.54 -17.57 -48.39
N TRP A 272 -17.55 -16.84 -47.91
CA TRP A 272 -18.92 -16.94 -48.44
C TRP A 272 -19.02 -16.54 -49.91
N LEU A 273 -18.28 -15.50 -50.34
CA LEU A 273 -18.26 -15.05 -51.73
C LEU A 273 -17.52 -16.02 -52.67
N ILE A 274 -16.56 -16.81 -52.15
CA ILE A 274 -15.74 -17.76 -52.92
C ILE A 274 -16.51 -19.05 -53.31
N GLY A 275 -17.68 -19.31 -52.72
CA GLY A 275 -18.53 -20.44 -53.09
C GLY A 275 -19.05 -20.43 -54.54
N LYS A 276 -18.75 -19.38 -55.33
CA LYS A 276 -19.06 -19.30 -56.75
C LYS A 276 -17.78 -19.51 -57.58
N PRO A 277 -17.79 -20.34 -58.64
CA PRO A 277 -16.60 -20.57 -59.47
C PRO A 277 -16.19 -19.28 -60.19
N VAL A 278 -14.96 -18.80 -59.97
CA VAL A 278 -14.51 -17.50 -60.48
C VAL A 278 -13.38 -17.63 -61.51
N PRO A 279 -13.44 -16.91 -62.66
CA PRO A 279 -12.47 -17.02 -63.76
C PRO A 279 -11.03 -16.54 -63.43
N ASP A 280 -10.05 -17.07 -64.18
CA ASP A 280 -8.59 -16.99 -63.95
C ASP A 280 -7.96 -15.59 -63.79
N ARG A 281 -8.68 -14.51 -64.07
CA ARG A 281 -8.19 -13.13 -63.84
C ARG A 281 -8.04 -12.76 -62.36
N LEU A 282 -8.56 -13.57 -61.44
CA LEU A 282 -8.39 -13.33 -59.99
C LEU A 282 -7.08 -13.83 -59.39
N ARG A 283 -6.28 -14.64 -60.11
CA ARG A 283 -5.00 -15.17 -59.58
C ARG A 283 -4.00 -14.08 -59.13
N ARG A 284 -4.02 -12.90 -59.79
CA ARG A 284 -3.22 -11.72 -59.38
C ARG A 284 -3.79 -10.95 -58.19
N ARG A 285 -5.09 -11.07 -57.89
CA ARG A 285 -5.71 -10.45 -56.71
C ARG A 285 -5.42 -11.23 -55.43
N TRP A 286 -5.17 -12.54 -55.54
CA TRP A 286 -4.79 -13.38 -54.39
C TRP A 286 -3.46 -12.97 -53.77
N TYR A 287 -2.44 -12.61 -54.57
CA TYR A 287 -1.17 -12.09 -54.05
C TYR A 287 -1.33 -10.77 -53.28
N PHE A 288 -2.23 -9.89 -53.72
CA PHE A 288 -2.55 -8.66 -52.99
C PHE A 288 -3.32 -8.94 -51.71
N LEU A 289 -4.25 -9.91 -51.71
CA LEU A 289 -4.99 -10.29 -50.52
C LEU A 289 -4.09 -10.98 -49.49
N THR A 290 -3.18 -11.86 -49.91
CA THR A 290 -2.22 -12.52 -49.01
C THR A 290 -1.14 -11.58 -48.51
N MET A 291 -0.65 -10.63 -49.32
CA MET A 291 0.24 -9.57 -48.85
C MET A 291 -0.46 -8.61 -47.89
N ALA A 292 -1.71 -8.21 -48.19
CA ALA A 292 -2.51 -7.41 -47.26
C ALA A 292 -2.73 -8.17 -45.95
N TYR A 293 -3.04 -9.46 -45.99
CA TYR A 293 -3.17 -10.32 -44.82
C TYR A 293 -1.86 -10.43 -44.02
N LEU A 294 -0.71 -10.65 -44.69
CA LEU A 294 0.60 -10.68 -44.04
C LEU A 294 0.94 -9.34 -43.38
N ILE A 295 0.66 -8.20 -44.03
CA ILE A 295 0.89 -6.87 -43.46
C ILE A 295 -0.06 -6.61 -42.28
N LEU A 296 -1.34 -6.94 -42.41
CA LEU A 296 -2.35 -6.83 -41.34
C LEU A 296 -2.09 -7.77 -40.17
N PHE A 297 -1.36 -8.87 -40.37
CA PHE A 297 -1.07 -9.85 -39.32
C PHE A 297 0.33 -9.63 -38.69
N CYS A 298 1.34 -9.26 -39.47
CA CYS A 298 2.70 -9.00 -38.98
C CYS A 298 2.81 -7.67 -38.23
N LEU A 299 2.09 -6.61 -38.63
CA LEU A 299 2.11 -5.33 -37.92
C LEU A 299 1.62 -5.45 -36.46
N PRO A 300 0.48 -6.13 -36.16
CA PRO A 300 0.07 -6.40 -34.79
C PRO A 300 1.12 -7.20 -34.04
N VAL A 301 1.73 -8.24 -34.62
CA VAL A 301 2.73 -9.08 -33.94
C VAL A 301 3.99 -8.29 -33.59
N ILE A 302 4.51 -7.47 -34.52
CA ILE A 302 5.66 -6.60 -34.25
C ILE A 302 5.32 -5.58 -33.16
N PHE A 303 4.10 -5.03 -33.17
CA PHE A 303 3.65 -4.14 -32.11
C PHE A 303 3.45 -4.86 -30.77
N HIS A 304 2.99 -6.11 -30.82
CA HIS A 304 2.79 -6.99 -29.66
C HIS A 304 4.12 -7.38 -29.00
N VAL A 305 5.19 -7.47 -29.78
CA VAL A 305 6.56 -7.62 -29.26
C VAL A 305 7.05 -6.30 -28.69
N TRP A 306 6.80 -5.18 -29.39
CA TRP A 306 7.31 -3.87 -28.98
C TRP A 306 6.71 -3.34 -27.68
N SER A 307 5.47 -3.68 -27.32
CA SER A 307 4.94 -3.29 -25.99
C SER A 307 4.99 -4.37 -24.91
N LEU A 308 5.53 -5.55 -25.18
CA LEU A 308 6.05 -6.36 -24.07
C LEU A 308 7.22 -5.62 -23.37
N GLU A 309 7.88 -4.67 -24.03
CA GLU A 309 8.88 -3.79 -23.42
C GLU A 309 8.29 -2.58 -22.68
N VAL A 310 7.03 -2.22 -22.92
CA VAL A 310 6.38 -1.14 -22.17
C VAL A 310 5.90 -1.71 -20.83
N PRO A 311 6.35 -1.18 -19.68
CA PRO A 311 5.95 -1.69 -18.39
C PRO A 311 4.43 -1.60 -18.24
N ILE A 312 3.79 -2.77 -18.06
CA ILE A 312 2.33 -2.99 -17.93
C ILE A 312 1.66 -2.04 -16.91
N THR A 313 2.46 -1.50 -15.99
CA THR A 313 2.06 -0.68 -14.86
C THR A 313 1.67 0.75 -15.27
N ALA A 314 2.35 1.32 -16.28
CA ALA A 314 2.03 2.66 -16.77
C ALA A 314 0.70 2.68 -17.54
N SER A 315 0.30 1.56 -18.16
CA SER A 315 -0.99 1.43 -18.83
C SER A 315 -2.16 1.29 -17.85
N ASP A 316 -2.01 0.54 -16.76
CA ASP A 316 -3.08 0.34 -15.77
C ASP A 316 -3.46 1.67 -15.10
N PHE A 317 -2.47 2.46 -14.66
CA PHE A 317 -2.71 3.79 -14.08
C PHE A 317 -3.50 4.71 -15.03
N ARG A 318 -3.15 4.74 -16.33
CA ARG A 318 -3.84 5.59 -17.33
C ARG A 318 -5.26 5.12 -17.59
N VAL A 319 -5.51 3.81 -17.64
CA VAL A 319 -6.85 3.25 -17.85
C VAL A 319 -7.72 3.53 -16.63
N ARG A 320 -7.24 3.30 -15.41
CA ARG A 320 -7.99 3.62 -14.18
C ARG A 320 -8.29 5.11 -14.09
N ARG A 321 -7.33 5.97 -14.39
CA ARG A 321 -7.55 7.43 -14.47
C ARG A 321 -8.60 7.79 -15.50
N LEU A 322 -8.58 7.17 -16.67
CA LEU A 322 -9.57 7.38 -17.72
C LEU A 322 -10.98 6.99 -17.26
N VAL A 323 -11.12 5.80 -16.68
CA VAL A 323 -12.40 5.28 -16.16
C VAL A 323 -12.93 6.21 -15.06
N ALA A 324 -12.09 6.61 -14.11
CA ALA A 324 -12.47 7.53 -13.03
C ALA A 324 -12.90 8.90 -13.58
N ALA A 325 -12.19 9.43 -14.58
CA ALA A 325 -12.54 10.69 -15.22
C ALA A 325 -13.94 10.60 -15.87
N TRP A 326 -14.16 9.59 -16.72
CA TRP A 326 -15.48 9.37 -17.34
C TRP A 326 -16.57 9.09 -16.31
N ALA A 327 -16.22 8.41 -15.21
CA ALA A 327 -17.12 8.14 -14.11
C ALA A 327 -17.61 9.44 -13.45
N LEU A 328 -16.72 10.40 -13.21
CA LEU A 328 -17.11 11.72 -12.68
C LEU A 328 -17.99 12.49 -13.66
N LEU A 329 -17.60 12.49 -14.93
CA LEU A 329 -18.25 13.25 -15.98
C LEU A 329 -19.67 12.77 -16.24
N LEU A 330 -19.92 11.47 -16.36
CA LEU A 330 -21.29 11.00 -16.55
C LEU A 330 -22.09 11.07 -15.24
N GLY A 331 -21.42 11.04 -14.07
CA GLY A 331 -22.03 11.09 -12.74
C GLY A 331 -22.78 12.38 -12.48
N GLU A 332 -22.21 13.49 -12.91
CA GLU A 332 -22.85 14.80 -12.86
C GLU A 332 -24.16 14.87 -13.66
N TRP A 333 -24.31 14.04 -14.70
CA TRP A 333 -25.49 14.03 -15.58
C TRP A 333 -26.50 12.94 -15.23
N ALA A 334 -26.16 12.04 -14.30
CA ALA A 334 -27.09 11.03 -13.81
C ALA A 334 -28.18 11.68 -12.94
N LEU A 335 -29.43 11.26 -13.13
CA LEU A 335 -30.59 11.88 -12.47
C LEU A 335 -30.47 11.92 -10.94
N HIS A 336 -30.72 13.10 -10.37
CA HIS A 336 -30.78 13.46 -8.93
C HIS A 336 -31.69 12.59 -8.03
N GLN A 337 -32.38 11.57 -8.54
CA GLN A 337 -33.40 10.83 -7.80
C GLN A 337 -32.86 9.68 -6.94
N ILE A 338 -31.55 9.37 -6.99
CA ILE A 338 -30.95 8.19 -6.35
C ILE A 338 -30.25 8.53 -5.01
N ASP A 339 -30.15 9.81 -4.66
CA ASP A 339 -29.30 10.30 -3.57
C ASP A 339 -29.55 9.71 -2.16
N PRO A 340 -30.78 9.56 -1.64
CA PRO A 340 -30.97 9.15 -0.25
C PRO A 340 -30.56 7.69 0.02
N TYR A 341 -30.52 6.83 -1.02
CA TYR A 341 -30.19 5.41 -0.85
C TYR A 341 -28.67 5.19 -0.76
N ILE A 342 -27.89 6.05 -1.41
CA ILE A 342 -26.44 5.87 -1.51
C ILE A 342 -25.73 6.30 -0.22
N GLU A 343 -26.17 7.39 0.42
CA GLU A 343 -25.62 7.77 1.73
C GLU A 343 -25.85 6.67 2.77
N VAL A 344 -27.04 6.05 2.77
CA VAL A 344 -27.35 4.93 3.66
C VAL A 344 -26.46 3.73 3.34
N LEU A 345 -26.23 3.42 2.07
CA LEU A 345 -25.35 2.32 1.63
C LEU A 345 -23.89 2.57 2.00
N VAL A 346 -23.38 3.78 1.79
CA VAL A 346 -22.02 4.17 2.19
C VAL A 346 -21.87 4.05 3.70
N GLN A 347 -22.84 4.56 4.46
CA GLN A 347 -22.85 4.47 5.91
C GLN A 347 -22.94 3.02 6.38
N GLN A 348 -23.72 2.18 5.71
CA GLN A 348 -23.81 0.74 5.97
C GLN A 348 -22.55 -0.01 5.58
N ALA A 349 -21.92 0.31 4.45
CA ALA A 349 -20.68 -0.29 4.00
C ALA A 349 -19.53 0.08 4.94
N ALA A 350 -19.45 1.34 5.36
CA ALA A 350 -18.53 1.79 6.39
C ALA A 350 -18.80 1.05 7.71
N GLN A 351 -20.05 1.00 8.19
CA GLN A 351 -20.40 0.24 9.40
C GLN A 351 -20.10 -1.26 9.29
N ALA A 352 -20.32 -1.87 8.14
CA ALA A 352 -20.04 -3.27 7.88
C ALA A 352 -18.53 -3.52 7.84
N PHE A 353 -17.77 -2.65 7.15
CA PHE A 353 -16.32 -2.66 7.12
C PHE A 353 -15.75 -2.51 8.55
N PHE A 354 -16.29 -1.61 9.37
CA PHE A 354 -15.88 -1.45 10.77
C PHE A 354 -16.29 -2.62 11.65
N LYS A 355 -17.47 -3.20 11.41
CA LYS A 355 -17.90 -4.40 12.13
C LYS A 355 -16.99 -5.57 11.79
N LEU A 356 -16.60 -5.70 10.51
CA LEU A 356 -15.62 -6.67 10.03
C LEU A 356 -14.24 -6.39 10.64
N SER A 357 -13.78 -5.13 10.67
CA SER A 357 -12.50 -4.71 11.28
C SER A 357 -12.41 -4.94 12.79
N ARG A 358 -13.56 -4.94 13.49
CA ARG A 358 -13.63 -5.30 14.91
C ARG A 358 -13.73 -6.79 15.18
N MET A 359 -14.07 -7.59 14.18
CA MET A 359 -14.05 -9.05 14.31
C MET A 359 -12.60 -9.54 14.19
N ASP A 360 -12.30 -10.62 14.93
CA ASP A 360 -10.94 -11.15 15.18
C ASP A 360 -10.00 -11.07 13.95
N ARG A 361 -8.73 -10.69 14.17
CA ARG A 361 -7.69 -10.44 13.13
C ARG A 361 -7.64 -11.55 12.05
N ARG A 362 -8.04 -12.76 12.42
CA ARG A 362 -8.17 -13.95 11.56
C ARG A 362 -9.06 -13.77 10.32
N MET A 363 -10.01 -12.83 10.32
CA MET A 363 -10.81 -12.55 9.11
C MET A 363 -10.09 -11.65 8.10
N PHE A 364 -9.07 -10.90 8.50
CA PHE A 364 -8.27 -10.09 7.56
C PHE A 364 -7.19 -10.91 6.87
N ASP A 365 -6.66 -11.94 7.51
CA ASP A 365 -5.84 -12.94 6.81
C ASP A 365 -6.61 -13.64 5.67
N LEU A 366 -7.96 -13.63 5.73
CA LEU A 366 -8.83 -14.07 4.63
C LEU A 366 -9.08 -12.95 3.59
N LEU A 367 -8.96 -11.68 3.96
CA LEU A 367 -8.99 -10.51 3.04
C LEU A 367 -7.70 -10.36 2.22
N ASP A 368 -6.57 -10.82 2.74
CA ASP A 368 -5.26 -10.81 2.06
C ASP A 368 -5.05 -11.98 1.08
N THR A 369 -6.00 -12.91 0.99
CA THR A 369 -6.03 -13.87 -0.12
C THR A 369 -6.78 -13.26 -1.31
N PRO A 370 -6.31 -13.41 -2.57
CA PRO A 370 -7.01 -12.90 -3.76
C PRO A 370 -8.36 -13.59 -4.06
N GLN A 371 -9.01 -14.19 -3.06
CA GLN A 371 -10.28 -14.91 -3.14
C GLN A 371 -11.48 -14.16 -2.55
N PHE A 372 -11.47 -12.82 -2.51
CA PHE A 372 -12.70 -12.03 -2.38
C PHE A 372 -13.58 -12.06 -3.65
N GLU A 373 -13.70 -13.22 -4.28
CA GLU A 373 -14.81 -13.56 -5.20
C GLU A 373 -16.09 -13.95 -4.42
N GLY A 374 -16.03 -14.12 -3.09
CA GLY A 374 -17.13 -14.70 -2.30
C GLY A 374 -18.00 -13.75 -1.47
N VAL A 375 -17.50 -12.56 -1.11
CA VAL A 375 -18.33 -11.50 -0.49
C VAL A 375 -18.49 -10.40 -1.52
N SER A 376 -19.15 -10.73 -2.63
CA SER A 376 -19.84 -9.70 -3.37
C SER A 376 -20.93 -9.17 -2.43
N PHE A 377 -20.68 -8.04 -1.76
CA PHE A 377 -21.82 -7.15 -1.55
C PHE A 377 -22.48 -7.03 -2.92
N GLU A 378 -23.80 -7.11 -3.00
CA GLU A 378 -24.54 -6.81 -4.23
C GLU A 378 -24.41 -5.30 -4.58
N VAL A 379 -23.18 -4.76 -4.58
CA VAL A 379 -22.74 -3.48 -5.11
C VAL A 379 -22.91 -3.45 -6.64
N GLY A 380 -23.27 -4.58 -7.26
CA GLY A 380 -23.61 -4.68 -8.68
C GLY A 380 -24.72 -3.75 -9.18
N GLN A 381 -25.40 -3.01 -8.29
CA GLN A 381 -26.38 -1.99 -8.66
C GLN A 381 -25.97 -0.55 -8.33
N LEU A 382 -24.87 -0.32 -7.62
CA LEU A 382 -24.38 1.04 -7.41
C LEU A 382 -23.77 1.52 -8.74
N PRO A 383 -24.26 2.63 -9.31
CA PRO A 383 -23.63 3.19 -10.49
C PRO A 383 -22.20 3.59 -10.11
N VAL A 384 -21.20 2.84 -10.61
CA VAL A 384 -19.75 3.06 -10.41
C VAL A 384 -19.39 4.55 -10.47
N LEU A 385 -20.03 5.22 -11.41
CA LEU A 385 -20.16 6.66 -11.57
C LEU A 385 -20.23 7.50 -10.27
N ARG A 386 -21.24 7.21 -9.45
CA ARG A 386 -21.55 7.96 -8.24
C ARG A 386 -20.59 7.59 -7.12
N LEU A 387 -20.09 6.35 -7.10
CA LEU A 387 -19.07 5.92 -6.16
C LEU A 387 -17.77 6.73 -6.36
N VAL A 388 -17.36 6.95 -7.61
CA VAL A 388 -16.19 7.80 -7.92
C VAL A 388 -16.43 9.25 -7.49
N GLN A 389 -17.62 9.80 -7.76
CA GLN A 389 -17.97 11.17 -7.33
C GLN A 389 -17.92 11.31 -5.80
N LEU A 390 -18.50 10.37 -5.07
CA LEU A 390 -18.45 10.34 -3.61
C LEU A 390 -17.03 10.19 -3.08
N THR A 391 -16.17 9.45 -3.79
CA THR A 391 -14.75 9.31 -3.44
C THR A 391 -13.99 10.63 -3.62
N VAL A 392 -14.30 11.38 -4.68
CA VAL A 392 -13.72 12.72 -4.87
C VAL A 392 -14.22 13.71 -3.81
N GLN A 393 -15.52 13.68 -3.50
CA GLN A 393 -16.09 14.53 -2.46
C GLN A 393 -15.52 14.19 -1.08
N SER A 394 -15.40 12.90 -0.75
CA SER A 394 -14.81 12.46 0.52
C SER A 394 -13.34 12.83 0.61
N ARG A 395 -12.58 12.77 -0.50
CA ARG A 395 -11.21 13.30 -0.57
C ARG A 395 -11.15 14.78 -0.20
N MET A 396 -12.02 15.61 -0.79
CA MET A 396 -12.06 17.05 -0.51
C MET A 396 -12.41 17.32 0.95
N ARG A 397 -13.44 16.65 1.50
CA ARG A 397 -13.79 16.76 2.92
C ARG A 397 -12.64 16.34 3.83
N ALA A 398 -11.92 15.28 3.48
CA ALA A 398 -10.77 14.80 4.24
C ALA A 398 -9.61 15.79 4.21
N MET A 399 -9.30 16.39 3.05
CA MET A 399 -8.28 17.45 2.96
C MET A 399 -8.66 18.69 3.79
N LEU A 400 -9.91 19.14 3.74
CA LEU A 400 -10.38 20.26 4.56
C LEU A 400 -10.29 19.94 6.05
N ALA A 401 -10.74 18.75 6.45
CA ALA A 401 -10.68 18.31 7.86
C ALA A 401 -9.24 18.15 8.36
N LEU A 402 -8.29 17.77 7.50
CA LEU A 402 -6.87 17.76 7.82
C LEU A 402 -6.31 19.18 7.95
N ASN A 403 -6.66 20.08 7.04
CA ASN A 403 -6.22 21.48 7.10
C ASN A 403 -6.69 22.12 8.42
N ASP A 404 -7.97 22.00 8.74
CA ASP A 404 -8.54 22.50 10.01
C ASP A 404 -7.83 21.88 11.23
N PHE A 405 -7.51 20.57 11.16
CA PHE A 405 -6.77 19.87 12.22
C PHE A 405 -5.35 20.41 12.39
N PHE A 406 -4.61 20.63 11.31
CA PHE A 406 -3.25 21.18 11.38
C PHE A 406 -3.25 22.65 11.80
N GLU A 407 -4.21 23.46 11.36
CA GLU A 407 -4.40 24.83 11.85
C GLU A 407 -4.66 24.84 13.36
N GLU A 408 -5.49 23.93 13.88
CA GLU A 408 -5.73 23.78 15.31
C GLU A 408 -4.46 23.37 16.07
N LEU A 409 -3.65 22.46 15.52
CA LEU A 409 -2.35 22.09 16.06
C LEU A 409 -1.36 23.27 16.08
N GLU A 410 -1.29 24.05 15.01
CA GLU A 410 -0.45 25.25 14.93
C GLU A 410 -0.87 26.31 15.95
N MET A 411 -2.17 26.50 16.16
CA MET A 411 -2.71 27.41 17.18
C MET A 411 -2.36 26.97 18.61
N LEU A 412 -2.31 25.66 18.87
CA LEU A 412 -1.84 25.12 20.15
C LEU A 412 -0.34 25.36 20.34
N GLY A 413 0.43 25.26 19.25
CA GLY A 413 1.86 25.57 19.19
C GLY A 413 2.68 24.90 20.28
N GLY A 414 3.71 25.61 20.78
CA GLY A 414 4.58 25.11 21.85
C GLY A 414 3.94 24.98 23.23
N ARG A 415 2.64 25.26 23.40
CA ARG A 415 1.96 25.19 24.71
C ARG A 415 1.43 23.80 25.04
N ALA A 416 1.19 22.98 24.02
CA ALA A 416 0.71 21.62 24.18
C ALA A 416 1.86 20.62 23.99
N THR A 417 1.95 19.69 24.92
CA THR A 417 2.82 18.51 24.83
C THR A 417 1.96 17.28 24.55
N LEU A 418 2.34 16.50 23.56
CA LEU A 418 1.70 15.26 23.17
C LEU A 418 2.56 14.08 23.59
N GLY A 419 1.91 12.95 23.90
CA GLY A 419 2.61 11.68 24.06
C GLY A 419 3.17 11.23 22.72
N ALA A 420 4.47 11.08 22.65
CA ALA A 420 5.19 10.49 21.53
C ALA A 420 5.45 9.02 21.81
N SER A 421 5.31 8.20 20.77
CA SER A 421 5.71 6.80 20.81
C SER A 421 7.19 6.62 21.20
N ALA A 422 7.53 5.42 21.70
CA ALA A 422 8.91 5.06 22.05
C ALA A 422 9.88 5.27 20.87
N HIS A 423 9.43 4.92 19.65
CA HIS A 423 10.19 5.10 18.42
C HIS A 423 10.62 6.56 18.18
N LEU A 424 9.68 7.50 18.32
CA LEU A 424 10.00 8.93 18.21
C LEU A 424 10.81 9.43 19.40
N SER A 425 10.55 8.91 20.60
CA SER A 425 11.31 9.27 21.80
C SER A 425 12.81 9.01 21.62
N HIS A 426 13.17 7.86 21.03
CA HIS A 426 14.54 7.52 20.63
C HIS A 426 15.10 8.45 19.55
N THR A 427 14.33 8.69 18.48
CA THR A 427 14.77 9.52 17.34
C THR A 427 15.12 10.94 17.77
N PHE A 428 14.37 11.50 18.72
CA PHE A 428 14.56 12.87 19.21
C PHE A 428 15.29 12.94 20.57
N GLY A 429 15.78 11.83 21.11
CA GLY A 429 16.65 11.78 22.30
C GLY A 429 16.04 12.27 23.63
N ASN A 430 14.71 12.18 23.84
CA ASN A 430 14.07 12.56 25.13
C ASN A 430 13.45 11.32 25.75
N SER A 431 13.80 11.06 27.01
CA SER A 431 13.33 9.91 27.78
C SER A 431 11.87 9.99 28.18
N ASP A 432 11.31 11.20 28.22
CA ASP A 432 10.04 11.43 28.93
C ASP A 432 8.81 11.12 28.07
N GLY A 433 9.01 10.76 26.80
CA GLY A 433 7.94 10.42 25.88
C GLY A 433 6.99 11.57 25.56
N GLN A 434 7.33 12.81 25.91
CA GLN A 434 6.53 13.99 25.61
C GLN A 434 7.24 14.89 24.60
N ARG A 435 6.47 15.40 23.64
CA ARG A 435 6.94 16.32 22.59
C ARG A 435 5.99 17.49 22.43
N THR A 436 6.55 18.66 22.16
CA THR A 436 5.69 19.80 21.85
C THR A 436 5.09 19.64 20.45
N VAL A 437 3.86 20.13 20.25
CA VAL A 437 3.21 20.08 18.93
C VAL A 437 4.08 20.78 17.87
N ASP A 438 4.70 21.90 18.23
CA ASP A 438 5.61 22.66 17.35
C ASP A 438 6.82 21.82 16.87
N GLU A 439 7.43 21.00 17.73
CA GLU A 439 8.52 20.10 17.34
C GLU A 439 8.04 19.03 16.35
N MET A 440 6.86 18.45 16.58
CA MET A 440 6.28 17.44 15.71
C MET A 440 5.94 18.04 14.34
N LEU A 441 5.32 19.21 14.29
CA LEU A 441 5.00 19.91 13.04
C LEU A 441 6.26 20.30 12.27
N LYS A 442 7.28 20.83 12.96
CA LYS A 442 8.59 21.14 12.34
C LYS A 442 9.23 19.92 11.72
N PHE A 443 9.15 18.77 12.39
CA PHE A 443 9.63 17.52 11.83
C PHE A 443 8.85 17.14 10.58
N LEU A 444 7.51 17.16 10.60
CA LEU A 444 6.72 16.82 9.42
C LEU A 444 7.01 17.75 8.25
N HIS A 445 7.10 19.07 8.47
CA HIS A 445 7.49 20.03 7.44
C HIS A 445 8.87 19.76 6.87
N TRP A 446 9.85 19.43 7.73
CA TRP A 446 11.18 19.04 7.28
C TRP A 446 11.15 17.75 6.44
N LYS A 447 10.20 16.85 6.72
CA LYS A 447 9.92 15.63 5.95
C LYS A 447 9.04 15.85 4.71
N GLY A 448 8.86 17.11 4.29
CA GLY A 448 8.13 17.45 3.08
C GLY A 448 6.61 17.40 3.22
N LEU A 449 6.08 17.51 4.45
CA LEU A 449 4.66 17.74 4.68
C LEU A 449 4.22 18.96 3.87
N ASN A 450 3.32 18.72 2.92
CA ASN A 450 2.70 19.75 2.12
C ASN A 450 1.26 19.91 2.61
N ILE A 451 1.05 20.76 3.62
CA ILE A 451 -0.29 21.19 3.97
C ILE A 451 -0.75 22.03 2.77
N PRO A 452 -1.81 21.62 2.04
CA PRO A 452 -2.32 22.45 0.96
C PRO A 452 -2.65 23.79 1.60
N ALA A 453 -1.92 24.85 1.20
CA ALA A 453 -2.17 26.19 1.71
C ALA A 453 -3.67 26.42 1.66
N SER A 454 -4.26 26.74 2.82
CA SER A 454 -5.70 26.86 3.06
C SER A 454 -6.38 27.19 1.74
N TYR A 455 -7.18 26.28 1.20
CA TYR A 455 -7.97 26.53 0.00
C TYR A 455 -8.84 27.74 0.31
N SER A 456 -8.31 28.95 0.10
CA SER A 456 -9.08 30.18 0.22
C SER A 456 -10.09 30.06 -0.89
N MET A 457 -11.35 29.88 -0.50
CA MET A 457 -12.51 29.76 -1.38
C MET A 457 -12.80 31.09 -2.12
N ASP A 458 -11.76 31.78 -2.57
CA ASP A 458 -11.81 33.06 -3.29
C ASP A 458 -11.91 32.84 -4.80
#